data_AF-A0A947BR23-F1
#
_entry.id   AF-A0A947BR23-F1
#
_cell.length_a   1.000
_cell.length_b   1.000
_cell.length_c   1.000
_cell.angle_alpha   90.00
_cell.angle_beta   90.00
_cell.angle_gamma   90.00
#
_symmetry.space_group_name_H-M   'P 1'
#
loop_
_entity.id
_entity.type
_entity.pdbx_description
1 polymer ?
#
loop_
_entity_poly.entity_id
_entity_poly.type
_entity_poly.pdbx_seq_one_letter_code
_entity_poly.pdbx_strand_id
1 'polypeptide(L)'
;VGTGEVNRLSLPFLAHNADIQPGDTLVTSGLGGIFPPGYPVAKVSDISRQPGQHFSSINAEPLAHLDRSREVLLVWNIEQNIPASSETQPEDVAPETEATTEAAETTDPETQSRGRRDG
;
A
#
# COMPACT_ATOMS: atom_id res chain seq x y z
N VAL A 1 2.76 21.11 -6.64
CA VAL A 1 3.98 21.93 -6.55
C VAL A 1 3.63 23.29 -5.95
N GLY A 2 4.55 23.85 -5.15
CA GLY A 2 4.40 25.20 -4.60
C GLY A 2 4.51 26.24 -5.71
N THR A 3 3.62 27.22 -5.72
CA THR A 3 3.60 28.30 -6.72
C THR A 3 4.36 29.55 -6.27
N GLY A 4 4.80 29.60 -5.01
CA GLY A 4 5.33 30.82 -4.35
C GLY A 4 4.23 31.69 -3.72
N GLU A 5 2.97 31.39 -3.98
CA GLU A 5 1.82 32.00 -3.31
C GLU A 5 1.48 31.19 -2.07
N VAL A 6 1.49 31.84 -0.89
CA VAL A 6 1.26 31.18 0.42
C VAL A 6 -0.08 30.45 0.51
N ASN A 7 -1.07 30.84 -0.29
CA ASN A 7 -2.43 30.29 -0.24
C ASN A 7 -2.76 29.41 -1.46
N ARG A 8 -1.76 28.95 -2.21
CA ARG A 8 -2.02 28.16 -3.42
C ARG A 8 -0.98 27.08 -3.68
N LEU A 9 -1.48 25.90 -4.00
CA LEU A 9 -0.73 24.81 -4.59
C LEU A 9 -1.30 24.49 -5.98
N SER A 10 -0.41 24.14 -6.90
CA SER A 10 -0.77 23.71 -8.25
C SER A 10 -0.44 22.24 -8.44
N LEU A 11 -1.38 21.44 -8.95
CA LEU A 11 -1.15 20.05 -9.34
C LEU A 11 -1.38 19.92 -10.85
N PRO A 12 -0.32 20.00 -11.66
CA PRO A 12 -0.45 20.05 -13.13
C PRO A 12 -0.54 18.68 -13.83
N PHE A 13 -0.38 17.57 -13.10
CA PHE A 13 -0.23 16.23 -13.68
C PHE A 13 -1.30 15.24 -13.24
N LEU A 14 -2.55 15.69 -13.12
CA LEU A 14 -3.66 14.80 -12.80
C LEU A 14 -4.29 14.26 -14.08
N ALA A 15 -4.40 12.93 -14.17
CA ALA A 15 -5.03 12.28 -15.31
C ALA A 15 -6.47 12.79 -15.47
N HIS A 16 -6.92 12.96 -16.71
CA HIS A 16 -8.25 13.50 -17.00
C HIS A 16 -9.40 12.66 -16.41
N ASN A 17 -9.18 11.35 -16.25
CA ASN A 17 -10.12 10.40 -15.67
C ASN A 17 -10.01 10.25 -14.14
N ALA A 18 -9.17 11.05 -13.47
CA ALA A 18 -9.12 11.04 -12.02
C ALA A 18 -10.44 11.57 -11.45
N ASP A 19 -11.04 10.80 -10.54
CA ASP A 19 -12.18 11.24 -9.74
C ASP A 19 -11.68 12.21 -8.67
N ILE A 20 -11.82 13.50 -8.95
CA ILE A 20 -11.40 14.59 -8.09
C ILE A 20 -12.38 15.74 -8.21
N GLN A 21 -12.73 16.32 -7.06
CA GLN A 21 -13.76 17.33 -6.90
C GLN A 21 -13.29 18.47 -6.00
N PRO A 22 -13.83 19.69 -6.19
CA PRO A 22 -13.61 20.76 -5.24
C PRO A 22 -14.06 20.35 -3.84
N GLY A 23 -13.20 20.57 -2.85
CA GLY A 23 -13.41 20.16 -1.47
C GLY A 23 -12.66 18.89 -1.05
N ASP A 24 -12.08 18.14 -1.98
CA ASP A 24 -11.27 16.97 -1.63
C ASP A 24 -10.01 17.36 -0.86
N THR A 25 -9.61 16.52 0.09
CA THR A 25 -8.38 16.71 0.86
C THR A 25 -7.22 15.96 0.20
N LEU A 26 -6.16 16.70 -0.11
CA LEU A 26 -4.93 16.17 -0.65
C LEU A 26 -4.02 15.72 0.50
N VAL A 27 -3.55 14.48 0.42
CA VAL A 27 -2.62 13.86 1.37
C VAL A 27 -1.32 13.43 0.67
N THR A 28 -0.21 13.38 1.41
CA THR A 28 1.06 12.86 0.90
C THR A 28 0.96 11.37 0.63
N SER A 29 1.51 10.90 -0.49
CA SER A 29 1.57 9.45 -0.79
C SER A 29 2.70 8.72 -0.05
N GLY A 30 3.71 9.46 0.43
CA GLY A 30 4.96 8.89 0.94
C GLY A 30 5.90 8.33 -0.14
N LEU A 31 5.50 8.40 -1.41
CA LEU A 31 6.26 7.90 -2.54
C LEU A 31 7.51 8.78 -2.76
N GLY A 32 8.69 8.20 -2.60
CA GLY A 32 9.97 8.92 -2.58
C GLY A 32 10.59 9.10 -1.18
N GLY A 33 9.90 8.69 -0.12
CA GLY A 33 10.48 8.55 1.23
C GLY A 33 10.73 9.87 1.99
N ILE A 34 10.44 11.02 1.39
CA ILE A 34 10.69 12.34 1.99
C ILE A 34 9.64 12.70 3.06
N PHE A 35 8.37 12.44 2.76
CA PHE A 35 7.25 12.72 3.66
C PHE A 35 6.63 11.41 4.13
N PRO A 36 6.10 11.34 5.37
CA PRO A 36 5.27 10.21 5.76
C PRO A 36 4.04 10.10 4.86
N PRO A 37 3.52 8.90 4.59
CA PRO A 37 2.25 8.74 3.87
C PRO A 37 1.06 9.24 4.71
N GLY A 38 0.02 9.73 4.04
CA GLY A 38 -1.25 10.13 4.64
C GLY A 38 -1.27 11.51 5.30
N TYR A 39 -0.22 12.32 5.18
CA TYR A 39 -0.16 13.63 5.82
C TYR A 39 -0.98 14.66 5.02
N PRO A 40 -1.95 15.36 5.64
CA PRO A 40 -2.83 16.29 4.94
C PRO A 40 -2.08 17.59 4.55
N VAL A 41 -2.28 18.04 3.32
CA VAL A 41 -1.52 19.16 2.74
C VAL A 41 -2.43 20.32 2.37
N ALA A 42 -3.51 20.04 1.63
CA ALA A 42 -4.34 21.08 1.03
C ALA A 42 -5.74 20.57 0.70
N LYS A 43 -6.65 21.50 0.45
CA LYS A 43 -8.01 21.21 -0.02
C LYS A 43 -8.17 21.70 -1.46
N VAL A 44 -8.76 20.88 -2.33
CA VAL A 44 -8.98 21.24 -3.73
C VAL A 44 -9.94 22.43 -3.78
N SER A 45 -9.53 23.51 -4.44
CA SER A 45 -10.34 24.72 -4.59
C SER A 45 -10.93 24.84 -5.99
N ASP A 46 -10.17 24.51 -7.03
CA ASP A 46 -10.62 24.61 -8.42
C ASP A 46 -9.93 23.58 -9.32
N ILE A 47 -10.66 23.11 -10.34
CA ILE A 47 -10.20 22.09 -11.28
C ILE A 47 -10.42 22.61 -12.70
N SER A 48 -9.32 22.85 -13.42
CA SER A 48 -9.33 23.27 -14.82
C SER A 48 -9.05 22.08 -15.74
N ARG A 49 -10.06 21.69 -16.51
CA ARG A 49 -9.98 20.64 -17.53
C ARG A 49 -10.11 21.28 -18.91
N GLN A 50 -9.01 21.30 -19.68
CA GLN A 50 -9.03 21.81 -21.05
C GLN A 50 -9.27 20.68 -22.05
N PRO A 51 -10.26 20.82 -22.97
CA PRO A 51 -10.48 19.84 -24.03
C PRO A 51 -9.22 19.62 -24.87
N GLY A 52 -8.85 18.36 -25.11
CA GLY A 52 -7.66 17.99 -25.88
C GLY A 52 -6.36 17.87 -25.08
N GLN A 53 -6.37 18.18 -23.77
CA GLN A 53 -5.22 17.94 -22.89
C GLN A 53 -5.37 16.62 -22.12
N HIS A 54 -4.27 15.86 -22.02
CA HIS A 54 -4.23 14.60 -21.27
C HIS A 54 -4.25 14.79 -19.75
N PHE A 55 -3.84 15.97 -19.28
CA PHE A 55 -3.74 16.31 -17.87
C PHE A 55 -4.65 17.48 -17.52
N SER A 56 -5.17 17.44 -16.31
CA SER A 56 -5.93 18.52 -15.69
C SER A 56 -5.03 19.31 -14.76
N SER A 57 -5.27 20.62 -14.67
CA SER A 57 -4.59 21.50 -13.72
C SER A 57 -5.50 21.77 -12.54
N ILE A 58 -4.99 21.56 -11.33
CA ILE A 58 -5.75 21.74 -10.11
C ILE A 58 -5.11 22.82 -9.24
N ASN A 59 -5.96 23.70 -8.73
CA ASN A 59 -5.61 24.64 -7.67
C ASN A 59 -6.11 24.07 -6.34
N ALA A 60 -5.27 24.15 -5.32
CA ALA A 60 -5.61 23.73 -3.97
C ALA A 60 -5.16 24.77 -2.95
N GLU A 61 -5.96 24.94 -1.91
CA GLU A 61 -5.68 25.82 -0.77
C GLU A 61 -4.93 25.04 0.31
N PRO A 62 -3.73 25.46 0.72
CA PRO A 62 -2.99 24.83 1.82
C PRO A 62 -3.79 24.81 3.12
N LEU A 63 -3.74 23.71 3.86
CA LEU A 63 -4.35 23.63 5.20
C LEU A 63 -3.51 24.37 6.26
N ALA A 64 -2.23 24.58 5.98
CA ALA A 64 -1.32 25.32 6.84
C ALA A 64 -1.47 26.82 6.62
N HIS A 65 -1.61 27.58 7.71
CA HIS A 65 -1.58 29.03 7.68
C HIS A 65 -0.11 29.49 7.73
N LEU A 66 0.55 29.41 6.57
CA LEU A 66 1.99 29.68 6.42
C LEU A 66 2.37 31.12 6.76
N ASP A 67 1.43 32.05 6.68
CA ASP A 67 1.59 33.48 7.00
C ASP A 67 1.72 33.77 8.50
N ARG A 68 1.29 32.86 9.37
CA ARG A 68 1.22 33.04 10.84
C ARG A 68 1.96 31.98 11.64
N SER A 69 2.51 30.98 10.98
CA SER A 69 3.21 29.87 11.63
C SER A 69 4.59 30.31 12.10
N ARG A 70 4.81 30.32 13.42
CA ARG A 70 6.13 30.64 14.03
C ARG A 70 6.98 29.41 14.29
N GLU A 71 6.33 28.26 14.38
CA GLU A 71 6.92 26.99 14.76
C GLU A 71 6.76 26.01 13.61
N VAL A 72 7.75 25.12 13.46
CA VAL A 72 7.76 24.10 12.43
C VAL A 72 8.01 22.74 13.08
N LEU A 73 7.27 21.73 12.62
CA LEU A 73 7.53 20.35 12.97
C LEU A 73 8.39 19.73 11.87
N LEU A 74 9.59 19.27 12.23
CA LEU A 74 10.40 18.45 11.35
C LEU A 74 9.97 17.00 11.50
N VAL A 75 9.60 16.38 10.40
CA VAL A 75 9.21 14.97 10.34
C VAL A 75 10.23 14.22 9.50
N TRP A 76 10.77 13.14 10.05
CA TRP A 76 11.72 12.26 9.37
C TRP A 76 11.10 10.87 9.23
N ASN A 77 11.25 10.28 8.05
CA ASN A 77 10.91 8.88 7.85
C ASN A 77 12.06 8.00 8.36
N ILE A 78 11.87 7.32 9.48
CA ILE A 78 12.84 6.39 10.06
C ILE A 78 12.76 4.97 9.48
N GLU A 79 11.87 4.72 8.50
CA GLU A 79 11.78 3.44 7.81
C GLU A 79 12.57 3.44 6.50
N GLN A 80 13.88 3.18 6.63
CA GLN A 80 14.73 2.68 5.53
C GLN A 80 15.52 1.42 5.95
N ASN A 81 15.03 0.65 6.93
CA ASN A 81 15.54 -0.69 7.22
C ASN A 81 14.49 -1.59 7.89
N ILE A 82 13.39 -1.88 7.19
CA ILE A 82 12.63 -3.10 7.47
C ILE A 82 12.97 -4.03 6.30
N PRO A 83 13.84 -5.04 6.47
CA PRO A 83 13.98 -6.05 5.44
C PRO A 83 12.58 -6.62 5.21
N ALA A 84 12.12 -6.60 3.95
CA ALA A 84 10.91 -7.27 3.55
C ALA A 84 11.00 -8.69 4.11
N SER A 85 10.24 -8.96 5.17
CA SER A 85 10.15 -10.30 5.72
C SER A 85 9.62 -11.13 4.58
N SER A 86 10.48 -12.03 4.11
CA SER A 86 10.25 -12.89 2.97
C SER A 86 8.84 -13.44 3.05
N GLU A 87 8.08 -13.19 1.99
CA GLU A 87 6.74 -13.74 1.80
C GLU A 87 6.76 -15.21 2.21
N THR A 88 5.90 -15.56 3.17
CA THR A 88 5.63 -16.94 3.56
C THR A 88 5.26 -17.71 2.30
N GLN A 89 6.22 -18.49 1.80
CA GLN A 89 6.01 -19.42 0.71
C GLN A 89 5.16 -20.57 1.28
N PRO A 90 3.96 -20.85 0.73
CA PRO A 90 3.18 -21.99 1.18
C PRO A 90 3.76 -23.22 0.46
N GLU A 91 4.80 -23.84 1.01
CA GLU A 91 5.14 -25.22 0.65
C GLU A 91 4.56 -26.17 1.70
N ASP A 92 3.36 -26.61 1.35
CA ASP A 92 2.73 -27.86 1.74
C ASP A 92 3.75 -29.02 1.71
N VAL A 93 4.14 -29.51 2.90
CA VAL A 93 4.63 -30.88 3.07
C VAL A 93 4.08 -31.45 4.37
N ALA A 94 3.31 -32.52 4.20
CA ALA A 94 2.47 -33.24 5.16
C ALA A 94 3.12 -33.62 6.51
N PRO A 95 2.30 -33.85 7.56
CA PRO A 95 2.77 -34.27 8.87
C PRO A 95 2.95 -35.79 8.90
N GLU A 96 4.16 -36.27 9.18
CA GLU A 96 4.42 -37.66 9.63
C GLU A 96 5.90 -37.75 10.03
N THR A 97 6.38 -38.43 11.07
CA THR A 97 5.87 -39.03 12.32
C THR A 97 7.12 -39.64 12.99
N GLU A 98 7.13 -39.67 14.32
CA GLU A 98 7.90 -40.57 15.21
C GLU A 98 9.42 -40.39 15.45
N ALA A 99 9.69 -40.11 16.72
CA ALA A 99 10.95 -40.32 17.41
C ALA A 99 11.19 -41.82 17.69
N THR A 100 12.46 -42.22 17.52
CA THR A 100 13.19 -43.24 18.30
C THR A 100 12.47 -44.54 18.68
N THR A 101 12.83 -45.60 17.93
CA THR A 101 13.31 -46.90 18.43
C THR A 101 12.81 -47.35 19.80
N GLU A 102 12.03 -48.46 19.86
CA GLU A 102 12.46 -49.75 20.43
C GLU A 102 11.29 -50.77 20.52
N ALA A 103 11.60 -52.01 20.10
CA ALA A 103 10.95 -53.30 20.38
C ALA A 103 9.80 -53.86 19.50
N ALA A 104 9.96 -55.17 19.21
CA ALA A 104 9.04 -56.19 18.66
C ALA A 104 8.87 -56.21 17.11
N GLU A 105 9.64 -57.01 16.37
CA GLU A 105 9.51 -58.47 16.15
C GLU A 105 8.45 -58.86 15.10
N THR A 106 8.96 -59.22 13.91
CA THR A 106 8.55 -60.34 13.03
C THR A 106 7.20 -60.31 12.29
N THR A 107 7.34 -60.59 10.98
CA THR A 107 6.39 -61.20 10.01
C THR A 107 5.29 -60.37 9.34
N ASP A 108 5.61 -59.92 8.11
CA ASP A 108 4.94 -60.18 6.80
C ASP A 108 3.74 -61.15 6.76
N PRO A 109 2.95 -61.20 5.65
CA PRO A 109 2.55 -60.20 4.65
C PRO A 109 1.04 -60.39 4.25
N GLU A 110 0.66 -59.94 3.04
CA GLU A 110 -0.52 -60.39 2.26
C GLU A 110 -1.91 -59.83 2.65
N THR A 111 -2.89 -59.61 1.78
CA THR A 111 -3.03 -59.54 0.32
C THR A 111 -4.52 -59.25 0.06
N GLN A 112 -4.81 -58.44 -0.96
CA GLN A 112 -6.04 -58.41 -1.78
C GLN A 112 -7.45 -58.42 -1.12
N SER A 113 -8.34 -57.60 -1.67
CA SER A 113 -9.40 -58.08 -2.60
C SER A 113 -10.74 -57.37 -2.38
N ARG A 114 -11.25 -56.76 -3.47
CA ARG A 114 -12.67 -56.54 -3.82
C ARG A 114 -13.41 -55.45 -3.02
N GLY A 115 -14.27 -54.62 -3.60
CA GLY A 115 -14.86 -54.54 -4.92
C GLY A 115 -15.78 -53.31 -4.97
N ARG A 116 -15.98 -52.76 -6.17
CA ARG A 116 -16.89 -51.64 -6.43
C ARG A 116 -18.35 -52.04 -6.16
N ARG A 117 -19.10 -51.05 -5.67
CA ARG A 117 -20.56 -50.89 -5.80
C ARG A 117 -21.00 -51.01 -7.26
N ASP A 118 -22.14 -51.65 -7.50
CA ASP A 118 -23.18 -51.19 -8.42
C ASP A 118 -24.52 -51.79 -7.97
N GLY A 119 -25.56 -50.93 -7.92
CA GLY A 119 -26.92 -51.21 -7.47
C GLY A 119 -27.69 -49.94 -7.22
#